data_AF-A0A960RGE2-F1
#
_entry.id   AF-A0A960RGE2-F1
#
_cell.length_a   1.000
_cell.length_b   1.000
_cell.length_c   1.000
_cell.angle_alpha   90.00
_cell.angle_beta   90.00
_cell.angle_gamma   90.00
#
_symmetry.space_group_name_H-M   'P 1'
#
loop_
_entity.id
_entity.type
_entity.pdbx_description
1 polymer ?
#
loop_
_entity_poly.entity_id
_entity_poly.type
_entity_poly.pdbx_seq_one_letter_code
_entity_poly.pdbx_strand_id
1 'polypeptide(L)'
;MAQSTTSRQAKIEEFSLPLFAFTVVTTLAGIFALLALVFPETWAAQFRGQWWQAVVVFTSVSMLACFIEFFFHRYVLHQPLVPFLRRLYRQHTLHHGLTHITRRNCPNGRKILVVENKFPILEPEQGEASFFPWFTLAVFGAILTPVLTGMQWLLPDYPWFLAGFLALACSLTLYELLHAINHWSLDKWLPLIEHPRWGWFWHPVYAFHLRHHAVIDCNESVSGFFGLPVADWVFNTCVIPKSIYADGTDTCDTEFTRPRPRWVIRKLDAWTHSVVQGRRQAKQADQAASSTDAPESDPILLSRKADARN
;
A
#
# COMPACT_ATOMS: atom_id res chain seq x y z
N MET A 1 -41.59 13.81 17.75
CA MET A 1 -40.34 14.60 17.80
C MET A 1 -39.21 13.69 17.38
N ALA A 2 -38.73 13.83 16.14
CA ALA A 2 -37.65 13.01 15.60
C ALA A 2 -36.31 13.50 16.16
N GLN A 3 -35.59 12.63 16.87
CA GLN A 3 -34.23 12.92 17.30
C GLN A 3 -33.31 12.87 16.09
N SER A 4 -32.87 14.06 15.66
CA SER A 4 -31.78 14.21 14.70
C SER A 4 -30.49 13.69 15.34
N THR A 5 -30.05 12.50 14.93
CA THR A 5 -28.70 12.01 15.21
C THR A 5 -27.70 12.93 14.52
N THR A 6 -27.14 13.86 15.29
CA THR A 6 -26.04 14.71 14.86
C THR A 6 -24.83 13.79 14.65
N SER A 7 -24.54 13.44 13.40
CA SER A 7 -23.30 12.75 13.07
C SER A 7 -22.16 13.68 13.44
N ARG A 8 -21.38 13.31 14.46
CA ARG A 8 -20.13 13.99 14.80
C ARG A 8 -19.24 13.90 13.57
N GLN A 9 -19.15 14.98 12.78
CA GLN A 9 -18.17 15.11 11.71
C GLN A 9 -16.81 14.93 12.37
N ALA A 10 -16.22 13.74 12.19
CA ALA A 10 -14.82 13.54 12.51
C ALA A 10 -14.06 14.57 11.68
N LYS A 11 -13.29 15.42 12.35
CA LYS A 11 -12.45 16.40 11.67
C LYS A 11 -11.40 15.61 10.90
N ILE A 12 -11.52 15.61 9.58
CA ILE A 12 -10.60 14.90 8.69
C ILE A 12 -9.24 15.58 8.81
N GLU A 13 -8.21 14.82 9.16
CA GLU A 13 -6.84 15.33 9.29
C GLU A 13 -6.15 15.29 7.92
N GLU A 14 -5.83 16.47 7.38
CA GLU A 14 -5.03 16.57 6.16
C GLU A 14 -3.61 16.04 6.40
N PHE A 15 -3.10 15.26 5.46
CA PHE A 15 -1.73 14.78 5.51
C PHE A 15 -0.73 15.93 5.46
N SER A 16 0.12 16.01 6.47
CA SER A 16 1.14 17.04 6.59
C SER A 16 2.53 16.44 6.34
N LEU A 17 3.14 16.80 5.21
CA LEU A 17 4.53 16.45 4.89
C LEU A 17 5.52 16.87 6.01
N PRO A 18 5.42 18.08 6.60
CA PRO A 18 6.24 18.45 7.75
C PRO A 18 6.05 17.52 8.95
N LEU A 19 4.81 17.16 9.28
CA LEU A 19 4.52 16.27 10.41
C LEU A 19 5.07 14.86 10.16
N PHE A 20 4.95 14.37 8.93
CA PHE A 20 5.54 13.09 8.52
C PHE A 20 7.06 13.10 8.67
N ALA A 21 7.74 14.12 8.12
CA ALA A 21 9.19 14.26 8.24
C ALA A 21 9.63 14.35 9.71
N PHE A 22 8.94 15.15 10.52
CA PHE A 22 9.20 15.26 11.96
C PHE A 22 9.04 13.91 12.67
N THR A 23 7.99 13.15 12.34
CA THR A 23 7.72 11.83 12.92
C THR A 23 8.82 10.83 12.56
N VAL A 24 9.24 10.78 11.30
CA VAL A 24 10.32 9.90 10.82
C VAL A 24 11.63 10.23 11.54
N VAL A 25 12.01 11.52 11.60
CA VAL A 25 13.24 11.96 12.26
C VAL A 25 13.21 11.66 13.75
N THR A 26 12.11 11.98 14.43
CA THR A 26 11.96 11.74 15.88
C THR A 26 12.00 10.25 16.20
N THR A 27 11.33 9.42 15.41
CA THR A 27 11.33 7.95 15.59
C THR A 27 12.72 7.37 15.35
N LEU A 28 13.41 7.81 14.29
CA LEU A 28 14.77 7.37 13.99
C LEU A 28 15.76 7.78 15.10
N ALA A 29 15.66 9.02 15.58
CA ALA A 29 16.47 9.49 16.71
C ALA A 29 16.19 8.68 17.98
N GLY A 30 14.93 8.34 18.25
CA GLY A 30 14.55 7.46 19.37
C GLY A 30 15.15 6.06 19.25
N ILE A 31 15.13 5.46 18.05
CA ILE A 31 15.77 4.15 17.79
C ILE A 31 17.28 4.22 18.05
N PHE A 32 17.96 5.27 17.56
CA PHE A 32 19.40 5.44 17.79
C PHE A 32 19.73 5.72 19.26
N ALA A 33 18.93 6.53 19.95
CA ALA A 33 19.09 6.76 21.38
C ALA A 33 18.93 5.45 22.17
N LEU A 34 17.92 4.64 21.83
CA LEU A 34 17.71 3.33 22.45
C LEU A 34 18.92 2.40 22.22
N LEU A 35 19.42 2.33 20.99
CA LEU A 35 20.59 1.53 20.64
C LEU A 35 21.85 2.01 21.41
N ALA A 36 22.06 3.31 21.48
CA ALA A 36 23.18 3.92 22.20
C ALA A 36 23.13 3.66 23.72
N LEU A 37 21.93 3.69 24.31
CA LEU A 37 21.74 3.47 25.75
C LEU A 37 21.83 1.99 26.14
N VAL A 38 21.24 1.10 25.34
CA VAL A 38 21.14 -0.34 25.68
C VAL A 38 22.37 -1.11 25.20
N PHE A 39 22.98 -0.71 24.08
CA PHE A 39 24.11 -1.39 23.46
C PHE A 39 25.24 -0.40 23.09
N PRO A 40 25.86 0.27 24.08
CA PRO A 40 26.82 1.36 23.84
C PRO A 40 28.02 0.92 23.01
N GLU A 41 28.53 -0.29 23.21
CA GLU A 41 29.66 -0.83 22.43
C GLU A 41 29.28 -1.07 20.96
N THR A 42 28.10 -1.64 20.72
CA THR A 42 27.57 -1.85 19.37
C THR A 42 27.32 -0.51 18.67
N TRP A 43 26.84 0.49 19.41
CA TRP A 43 26.65 1.84 18.91
C TRP A 43 27.98 2.52 18.55
N ALA A 44 28.97 2.47 19.44
CA ALA A 44 30.31 2.99 19.16
C ALA A 44 30.94 2.33 17.93
N ALA A 45 30.69 1.02 17.73
CA ALA A 45 31.16 0.31 16.55
C ALA A 45 30.63 0.87 15.23
N GLN A 46 29.43 1.48 15.21
CA GLN A 46 28.84 2.06 13.99
C GLN A 46 29.68 3.21 13.41
N PHE A 47 30.59 3.80 14.18
CA PHE A 47 31.41 4.94 13.77
C PHE A 47 32.87 4.58 13.52
N ARG A 48 33.27 3.32 13.71
CA ARG A 48 34.64 2.85 13.45
C ARG A 48 34.87 2.48 11.99
N GLY A 49 33.80 2.14 11.28
CA GLY A 49 33.86 1.74 9.88
C GLY A 49 34.23 2.90 8.94
N GLN A 50 34.72 2.54 7.76
CA GLN A 50 34.97 3.47 6.67
C GLN A 50 33.64 3.91 6.04
N TRP A 51 33.56 5.14 5.53
CA TRP A 51 32.32 5.69 4.97
C TRP A 51 31.75 4.85 3.82
N TRP A 52 32.57 4.17 3.02
CA TRP A 52 32.10 3.31 1.93
C TRP A 52 31.37 2.06 2.45
N GLN A 53 31.70 1.57 3.65
CA GLN A 53 30.98 0.46 4.27
C GLN A 53 29.56 0.86 4.61
N ALA A 54 29.35 2.11 5.07
CA ALA A 54 28.02 2.66 5.27
C ALA A 54 27.24 2.72 3.96
N VAL A 55 27.87 3.15 2.86
CA VAL A 55 27.25 3.15 1.52
C VAL A 55 26.84 1.73 1.12
N VAL A 56 27.73 0.74 1.26
CA VAL A 56 27.43 -0.66 0.93
C VAL A 56 26.25 -1.19 1.74
N VAL A 57 26.23 -0.98 3.06
CA VAL A 57 25.11 -1.38 3.91
C VAL A 57 23.83 -0.68 3.47
N PHE A 58 23.87 0.64 3.32
CA PHE A 58 22.70 1.44 2.97
C PHE A 58 22.09 0.95 1.65
N THR A 59 22.90 0.82 0.60
CA THR A 59 22.48 0.32 -0.71
C THR A 59 21.95 -1.10 -0.63
N SER A 60 22.59 -1.99 0.13
CA SER A 60 22.15 -3.39 0.27
C SER A 60 20.80 -3.49 0.98
N VAL A 61 20.61 -2.72 2.06
CA VAL A 61 19.35 -2.69 2.82
C VAL A 61 18.25 -2.02 2.00
N SER A 62 18.53 -0.96 1.23
CA SER A 62 17.57 -0.36 0.30
C SER A 62 17.16 -1.34 -0.81
N MET A 63 18.09 -2.14 -1.35
CA MET A 63 17.75 -3.19 -2.31
C MET A 63 16.86 -4.26 -1.68
N LEU A 64 17.19 -4.72 -0.47
CA LEU A 64 16.32 -5.63 0.28
C LEU A 64 14.93 -5.04 0.51
N ALA A 65 14.86 -3.77 0.91
CA ALA A 65 13.60 -3.05 1.12
C ALA A 65 12.74 -3.00 -0.15
N CYS A 66 13.34 -2.79 -1.33
CA CYS A 66 12.63 -2.84 -2.62
C CYS A 66 11.91 -4.19 -2.85
N PHE A 67 12.57 -5.32 -2.56
CA PHE A 67 11.91 -6.63 -2.68
C PHE A 67 10.86 -6.84 -1.59
N ILE A 68 11.12 -6.42 -0.35
CA ILE A 68 10.15 -6.51 0.75
C ILE A 68 8.89 -5.72 0.40
N GLU A 69 9.04 -4.50 -0.11
CA GLU A 69 7.94 -3.64 -0.57
C GLU A 69 7.08 -4.36 -1.59
N PHE A 70 7.67 -4.96 -2.64
CA PHE A 70 6.95 -5.74 -3.64
C PHE A 70 6.09 -6.84 -3.01
N PHE A 71 6.68 -7.67 -2.12
CA PHE A 71 5.93 -8.76 -1.47
C PHE A 71 4.89 -8.24 -0.50
N PHE A 72 5.19 -7.18 0.23
CA PHE A 72 4.27 -6.56 1.17
C PHE A 72 3.07 -5.97 0.44
N HIS A 73 3.29 -5.20 -0.62
CA HIS A 73 2.23 -4.61 -1.42
C HIS A 73 1.32 -5.70 -2.02
N ARG A 74 1.91 -6.70 -2.69
CA ARG A 74 1.13 -7.77 -3.34
C ARG A 74 0.40 -8.69 -2.36
N TYR A 75 1.07 -9.15 -1.31
CA TYR A 75 0.58 -10.24 -0.45
C TYR A 75 0.08 -9.81 0.93
N VAL A 76 0.24 -8.54 1.29
CA VAL A 76 -0.33 -7.96 2.52
C VAL A 76 -1.37 -6.90 2.19
N LEU A 77 -1.08 -6.01 1.24
CA LEU A 77 -1.99 -4.90 0.90
C LEU A 77 -3.06 -5.29 -0.12
N HIS A 78 -2.73 -6.12 -1.13
CA HIS A 78 -3.69 -6.58 -2.14
C HIS A 78 -4.31 -7.95 -1.85
N GLN A 79 -3.64 -8.76 -1.06
CA GLN A 79 -4.15 -10.06 -0.63
C GLN A 79 -4.08 -10.13 0.90
N PRO A 80 -5.18 -10.47 1.61
CA PRO A 80 -5.17 -10.51 3.07
C PRO A 80 -4.53 -11.82 3.59
N LEU A 81 -3.29 -12.11 3.18
CA LEU A 81 -2.60 -13.36 3.54
C LEU A 81 -2.33 -13.43 5.05
N VAL A 82 -1.98 -12.30 5.67
CA VAL A 82 -1.65 -12.18 7.09
C VAL A 82 -2.85 -11.62 7.86
N PRO A 83 -3.59 -12.43 8.64
CA PRO A 83 -4.86 -12.01 9.23
C PRO A 83 -4.79 -10.78 10.13
N PHE A 84 -3.72 -10.65 10.91
CA PHE A 84 -3.54 -9.52 11.83
C PHE A 84 -3.19 -8.21 11.10
N LEU A 85 -2.75 -8.28 9.85
CA LEU A 85 -2.51 -7.10 8.99
C LEU A 85 -3.72 -6.73 8.13
N ARG A 86 -4.89 -7.33 8.37
CA ARG A 86 -6.11 -7.08 7.59
C ARG A 86 -6.54 -5.61 7.56
N ARG A 87 -6.18 -4.81 8.57
CA ARG A 87 -6.46 -3.36 8.56
C ARG A 87 -5.75 -2.69 7.38
N LEU A 88 -4.49 -3.04 7.12
CA LEU A 88 -3.71 -2.50 6.01
C LEU A 88 -4.31 -2.92 4.68
N TYR A 89 -4.68 -4.19 4.51
CA TYR A 89 -5.43 -4.66 3.34
C TYR A 89 -6.70 -3.84 3.08
N ARG A 90 -7.52 -3.62 4.11
CA ARG A 90 -8.78 -2.87 3.98
C ARG A 90 -8.53 -1.40 3.61
N GLN A 91 -7.56 -0.77 4.27
CA GLN A 91 -7.21 0.63 4.02
C GLN A 91 -6.66 0.81 2.60
N HIS A 92 -5.79 -0.09 2.16
CA HIS A 92 -5.25 -0.08 0.80
C HIS A 92 -6.31 -0.37 -0.27
N THR A 93 -7.19 -1.33 -0.02
CA THR A 93 -8.33 -1.60 -0.93
C THR A 93 -9.28 -0.41 -0.98
N LEU A 94 -9.49 0.29 0.14
CA LEU A 94 -10.27 1.53 0.17
C LEU A 94 -9.59 2.62 -0.66
N HIS A 95 -8.28 2.80 -0.53
CA HIS A 95 -7.50 3.72 -1.37
C HIS A 95 -7.73 3.45 -2.86
N HIS A 96 -7.53 2.20 -3.29
CA HIS A 96 -7.80 1.77 -4.67
C HIS A 96 -9.26 1.98 -5.08
N GLY A 97 -10.22 1.81 -4.18
CA GLY A 97 -11.63 2.09 -4.45
C GLY A 97 -11.92 3.58 -4.65
N LEU A 98 -11.26 4.45 -3.89
CA LEU A 98 -11.42 5.91 -3.98
C LEU A 98 -10.59 6.56 -5.08
N THR A 99 -9.57 5.86 -5.60
CA THR A 99 -8.67 6.32 -6.68
C THR A 99 -8.71 5.42 -7.92
N HIS A 100 -9.83 4.70 -8.09
CA HIS A 100 -9.95 3.67 -9.10
C HIS A 100 -9.81 4.19 -10.54
N ILE A 101 -9.32 3.30 -11.40
CA ILE A 101 -9.40 3.46 -12.85
C ILE A 101 -10.18 2.27 -13.38
N THR A 102 -11.38 2.52 -13.89
CA THR A 102 -12.25 1.46 -14.39
C THR A 102 -12.79 1.77 -15.78
N ARG A 103 -13.51 0.80 -16.33
CA ARG A 103 -14.23 0.92 -17.59
C ARG A 103 -15.71 1.06 -17.25
N ARG A 104 -16.37 2.04 -17.84
CA ARG A 104 -17.83 2.18 -17.77
C ARG A 104 -18.43 2.23 -19.16
N ASN A 105 -19.68 1.80 -19.28
CA ASN A 105 -20.42 1.96 -20.52
C ASN A 105 -20.64 3.46 -20.80
N CYS A 106 -20.56 3.85 -22.06
CA CYS A 106 -20.84 5.23 -22.46
C CYS A 106 -22.26 5.63 -22.02
N PRO A 107 -22.43 6.76 -21.30
CA PRO A 107 -23.75 7.25 -20.88
C PRO A 107 -24.75 7.45 -22.04
N ASN A 108 -24.23 7.66 -23.25
CA ASN A 108 -25.03 7.97 -24.44
C ASN A 108 -25.55 6.71 -25.17
N GLY A 109 -25.55 5.53 -24.52
CA GLY A 109 -26.06 4.28 -25.08
C GLY A 109 -25.19 3.65 -26.17
N ARG A 110 -24.00 4.18 -26.44
CA ARG A 110 -23.01 3.56 -27.33
C ARG A 110 -22.38 2.36 -26.63
N LYS A 111 -22.16 1.26 -27.35
CA LYS A 111 -21.42 0.07 -26.89
C LYS A 111 -19.90 0.30 -26.80
N ILE A 112 -19.48 1.52 -26.50
CA ILE A 112 -18.06 1.88 -26.37
C ILE A 112 -17.78 2.00 -24.87
N LEU A 113 -16.70 1.35 -24.43
CA LEU A 113 -16.21 1.46 -23.07
C LEU A 113 -15.41 2.76 -22.96
N VAL A 114 -15.78 3.59 -21.98
CA VAL A 114 -15.05 4.81 -21.64
C VAL A 114 -14.32 4.61 -20.32
N VAL A 115 -13.15 5.24 -20.19
CA VAL A 115 -12.39 5.24 -18.94
C VAL A 115 -13.11 6.10 -17.91
N GLU A 116 -13.23 5.58 -16.69
CA GLU A 116 -13.47 6.38 -15.48
C GLU A 116 -12.17 6.44 -14.68
N ASN A 117 -11.64 7.64 -14.49
CA ASN A 117 -10.37 7.86 -13.82
C ASN A 117 -10.54 8.79 -12.60
N LYS A 118 -10.44 8.21 -11.40
CA LYS A 118 -10.43 8.91 -10.12
C LYS A 118 -9.06 8.92 -9.45
N PHE A 119 -8.00 8.62 -10.22
CA PHE A 119 -6.66 8.40 -9.71
C PHE A 119 -6.08 9.55 -8.87
N PRO A 120 -6.27 10.84 -9.20
CA PRO A 120 -5.72 11.91 -8.37
C PRO A 120 -6.35 11.95 -6.97
N ILE A 121 -5.53 12.18 -5.95
CA ILE A 121 -5.99 12.45 -4.58
C ILE A 121 -6.30 13.95 -4.48
N LEU A 122 -7.59 14.27 -4.47
CA LEU A 122 -8.12 15.64 -4.38
C LEU A 122 -8.97 15.84 -3.13
N GLU A 123 -9.63 14.77 -2.68
CA GLU A 123 -10.55 14.81 -1.54
C GLU A 123 -9.88 14.32 -0.25
N PRO A 124 -10.29 14.84 0.93
CA PRO A 124 -9.68 14.46 2.20
C PRO A 124 -9.77 12.96 2.53
N GLU A 125 -10.87 12.30 2.18
CA GLU A 125 -11.08 10.87 2.43
C GLU A 125 -10.13 9.99 1.60
N GLN A 126 -9.73 10.45 0.40
CA GLN A 126 -8.70 9.79 -0.41
C GLN A 126 -7.34 9.88 0.30
N GLY A 127 -7.04 11.03 0.91
CA GLY A 127 -5.83 11.26 1.70
C GLY A 127 -5.70 10.29 2.87
N GLU A 128 -6.72 10.14 3.71
CA GLU A 128 -6.68 9.27 4.89
C GLU A 128 -6.38 7.79 4.54
N ALA A 129 -6.84 7.32 3.39
CA ALA A 129 -6.62 5.95 2.95
C ALA A 129 -5.21 5.71 2.36
N SER A 130 -4.46 6.77 2.04
CA SER A 130 -3.26 6.71 1.20
C SER A 130 -1.92 6.60 1.93
N PHE A 131 -1.89 6.81 3.25
CA PHE A 131 -0.65 6.89 4.03
C PHE A 131 -0.51 5.75 5.04
N PHE A 132 0.74 5.39 5.33
CA PHE A 132 1.03 4.48 6.41
C PHE A 132 0.81 5.14 7.79
N PRO A 133 0.48 4.34 8.83
CA PRO A 133 0.41 4.84 10.19
C PRO A 133 1.73 5.46 10.67
N TRP A 134 1.67 6.46 11.54
CA TRP A 134 2.84 7.19 12.06
C TRP A 134 3.89 6.28 12.74
N PHE A 135 3.48 5.13 13.28
CA PHE A 135 4.37 4.16 13.95
C PHE A 135 5.09 3.19 13.00
N THR A 136 4.93 3.35 11.68
CA THR A 136 5.40 2.40 10.67
C THR A 136 6.92 2.19 10.67
N LEU A 137 7.70 3.26 10.83
CA LEU A 137 9.15 3.16 10.93
C LEU A 137 9.59 2.31 12.14
N ALA A 138 8.94 2.48 13.29
CA ALA A 138 9.27 1.70 14.48
C ALA A 138 8.95 0.20 14.29
N VAL A 139 7.80 -0.11 13.70
CA VAL A 139 7.39 -1.51 13.44
C VAL A 139 8.30 -2.18 12.43
N PHE A 140 8.54 -1.57 11.27
CA PHE A 140 9.47 -2.14 10.29
C PHE A 140 10.91 -2.17 10.81
N GLY A 141 11.30 -1.19 11.63
CA GLY A 141 12.58 -1.19 12.32
C GLY A 141 12.73 -2.41 13.22
N ALA A 142 11.72 -2.70 14.04
CA ALA A 142 11.71 -3.89 14.89
C ALA A 142 11.77 -5.21 14.09
N ILE A 143 11.08 -5.29 12.95
CA ILE A 143 11.13 -6.45 12.05
C ILE A 143 12.51 -6.59 11.38
N LEU A 144 13.15 -5.48 11.02
CA LEU A 144 14.46 -5.46 10.37
C LEU A 144 15.61 -5.74 11.36
N THR A 145 15.45 -5.41 12.65
CA THR A 145 16.47 -5.56 13.70
C THR A 145 17.12 -6.96 13.73
N PRO A 146 16.39 -8.09 13.74
CA PRO A 146 17.01 -9.41 13.72
C PRO A 146 17.95 -9.65 12.53
N VAL A 147 17.61 -9.10 11.36
CA VAL A 147 18.47 -9.17 10.16
C VAL A 147 19.73 -8.36 10.38
N LEU A 148 19.60 -7.12 10.86
CA LEU A 148 20.76 -6.25 11.15
C LEU A 148 21.65 -6.83 12.24
N THR A 149 21.08 -7.45 13.29
CA THR A 149 21.83 -8.14 14.33
C THR A 149 22.63 -9.31 13.75
N GLY A 150 22.01 -10.14 12.90
CA GLY A 150 22.70 -11.23 12.23
C GLY A 150 23.85 -10.73 11.35
N MET A 151 23.62 -9.66 10.59
CA MET A 151 24.65 -9.07 9.74
C MET A 151 25.77 -8.38 10.54
N GLN A 152 25.45 -7.69 11.64
CA GLN A 152 26.42 -7.10 12.57
C GLN A 152 27.29 -8.17 13.22
N TRP A 153 26.74 -9.35 13.51
CA TRP A 153 27.52 -10.46 14.03
C TRP A 153 28.48 -11.06 12.99
N LEU A 154 28.03 -11.22 11.74
CA LEU A 154 28.84 -11.78 10.66
C LEU A 154 29.90 -10.80 10.13
N LEU A 155 29.60 -9.50 10.13
CA LEU A 155 30.42 -8.44 9.55
C LEU A 155 30.49 -7.26 10.55
N PRO A 156 31.24 -7.40 11.66
CA PRO A 156 31.20 -6.48 12.80
C PRO A 156 31.77 -5.09 12.52
N ASP A 157 32.59 -4.95 11.49
CA ASP A 157 33.20 -3.66 11.11
C ASP A 157 32.25 -2.77 10.28
N TYR A 158 31.14 -3.33 9.80
CA TYR A 158 30.17 -2.60 9.00
C TYR A 158 29.10 -1.94 9.89
N PRO A 159 28.66 -0.72 9.57
CA PRO A 159 27.71 0.04 10.40
C PRO A 159 26.26 -0.39 10.11
N TRP A 160 25.93 -1.66 10.38
CA TRP A 160 24.65 -2.27 10.02
C TRP A 160 23.44 -1.56 10.61
N PHE A 161 23.49 -1.16 11.88
CA PHE A 161 22.38 -0.49 12.52
C PHE A 161 22.23 0.95 12.05
N LEU A 162 23.32 1.71 12.00
CA LEU A 162 23.28 3.12 11.58
C LEU A 162 22.81 3.23 10.11
N ALA A 163 23.53 2.59 9.19
CA ALA A 163 23.22 2.67 7.77
C ALA A 163 21.94 1.87 7.40
N GLY A 164 21.65 0.78 8.10
CA GLY A 164 20.43 -0.01 7.86
C GLY A 164 19.15 0.71 8.27
N PHE A 165 19.11 1.36 9.44
CA PHE A 165 17.95 2.16 9.83
C PHE A 165 17.81 3.44 9.01
N LEU A 166 18.92 4.06 8.59
CA LEU A 166 18.88 5.16 7.62
C LEU A 166 18.29 4.71 6.28
N ALA A 167 18.69 3.54 5.77
CA ALA A 167 18.14 2.98 4.54
C ALA A 167 16.65 2.68 4.65
N LEU A 168 16.20 2.13 5.79
CA LEU A 168 14.78 1.90 6.05
C LEU A 168 13.98 3.21 6.11
N ALA A 169 14.47 4.20 6.87
CA ALA A 169 13.83 5.51 6.98
C ALA A 169 13.75 6.18 5.59
N CYS A 170 14.83 6.17 4.82
CA CYS A 170 14.86 6.68 3.46
C CYS A 170 13.86 5.97 2.55
N SER A 171 13.79 4.63 2.60
CA SER A 171 12.87 3.84 1.77
C SER A 171 11.40 4.14 2.08
N LEU A 172 11.04 4.27 3.36
CA LEU A 172 9.69 4.67 3.78
C LEU A 172 9.36 6.11 3.40
N THR A 173 10.31 7.04 3.57
CA THR A 173 10.13 8.43 3.12
C THR A 173 9.93 8.51 1.61
N LEU A 174 10.75 7.80 0.83
CA LEU A 174 10.60 7.73 -0.61
C LEU A 174 9.27 7.11 -1.02
N TYR A 175 8.82 6.05 -0.34
CA TYR A 175 7.52 5.42 -0.59
C TYR A 175 6.41 6.46 -0.51
N GLU A 176 6.31 7.15 0.62
CA GLU A 176 5.22 8.10 0.87
C GLU A 176 5.28 9.32 -0.07
N LEU A 177 6.48 9.86 -0.30
CA LEU A 177 6.67 11.00 -1.19
C LEU A 177 6.32 10.65 -2.64
N LEU A 178 6.84 9.53 -3.14
CA LEU A 178 6.57 9.10 -4.51
C LEU A 178 5.11 8.69 -4.69
N HIS A 179 4.50 8.04 -3.68
CA HIS A 179 3.07 7.74 -3.68
C HIS A 179 2.24 9.02 -3.84
N ALA A 180 2.50 10.03 -3.01
CA ALA A 180 1.80 11.30 -3.04
C ALA A 180 2.00 12.06 -4.36
N ILE A 181 3.22 12.06 -4.90
CA ILE A 181 3.54 12.69 -6.20
C ILE A 181 2.83 11.96 -7.35
N ASN A 182 2.86 10.62 -7.35
CA ASN A 182 2.18 9.82 -8.37
C ASN A 182 0.69 10.14 -8.44
N HIS A 183 0.06 10.40 -7.29
CA HIS A 183 -1.35 10.77 -7.19
C HIS A 183 -1.65 12.27 -7.42
N TRP A 184 -0.72 13.07 -7.91
CA TRP A 184 -1.03 14.43 -8.39
C TRP A 184 -2.03 14.41 -9.55
N SER A 185 -2.75 15.52 -9.73
CA SER A 185 -3.65 15.71 -10.87
C SER A 185 -2.91 15.63 -12.20
N LEU A 186 -3.62 15.18 -13.24
CA LEU A 186 -3.07 15.09 -14.59
C LEU A 186 -2.54 16.47 -15.06
N ASP A 187 -3.20 17.57 -14.71
CA ASP A 187 -2.76 18.93 -15.05
C ASP A 187 -1.35 19.26 -14.54
N LYS A 188 -0.95 18.72 -13.38
CA LYS A 188 0.42 18.88 -12.85
C LYS A 188 1.42 18.01 -13.61
N TRP A 189 0.98 16.84 -14.08
CA TRP A 189 1.82 15.88 -14.79
C TRP A 189 2.00 16.20 -16.27
N LEU A 190 1.00 16.78 -16.94
CA LEU A 190 1.00 17.05 -18.37
C LEU A 190 2.24 17.85 -18.83
N PRO A 191 2.65 18.95 -18.16
CA PRO A 191 3.87 19.67 -18.57
C PRO A 191 5.15 18.83 -18.53
N LEU A 192 5.21 17.81 -17.67
CA LEU A 192 6.34 16.88 -17.57
C LEU A 192 6.26 15.80 -18.64
N ILE A 193 5.08 15.19 -18.80
CA ILE A 193 4.80 14.11 -19.75
C ILE A 193 4.93 14.59 -21.20
N GLU A 194 4.45 15.79 -21.51
CA GLU A 194 4.51 16.39 -22.85
C GLU A 194 5.82 17.14 -23.10
N HIS A 195 6.75 17.13 -22.14
CA HIS A 195 8.01 17.85 -22.28
C HIS A 195 8.81 17.33 -23.49
N PRO A 196 9.24 18.20 -24.43
CA PRO A 196 9.80 17.77 -25.72
C PRO A 196 11.02 16.84 -25.64
N ARG A 197 11.85 16.99 -24.60
CA ARG A 197 13.09 16.20 -24.41
C ARG A 197 13.00 15.11 -23.35
N TRP A 198 12.05 15.25 -22.42
CA TRP A 198 12.02 14.46 -21.18
C TRP A 198 10.69 13.72 -20.98
N GLY A 199 9.71 13.93 -21.86
CA GLY A 199 8.41 13.26 -21.81
C GLY A 199 8.54 11.73 -21.87
N TRP A 200 9.52 11.22 -22.62
CA TRP A 200 9.82 9.79 -22.68
C TRP A 200 10.20 9.19 -21.32
N PHE A 201 10.73 10.00 -20.40
CA PHE A 201 11.08 9.59 -19.04
C PHE A 201 9.90 9.77 -18.09
N TRP A 202 9.25 10.94 -18.13
CA TRP A 202 8.15 11.27 -17.22
C TRP A 202 6.88 10.49 -17.49
N HIS A 203 6.60 10.13 -18.75
CA HIS A 203 5.45 9.32 -19.10
C HIS A 203 5.47 7.96 -18.38
N PRO A 204 6.53 7.13 -18.48
CA PRO A 204 6.64 5.90 -17.69
C PRO A 204 6.53 6.11 -16.18
N VAL A 205 7.13 7.18 -15.63
CA VAL A 205 7.10 7.45 -14.18
C VAL A 205 5.66 7.63 -13.69
N TYR A 206 4.88 8.47 -14.36
CA TYR A 206 3.47 8.66 -14.05
C TYR A 206 2.64 7.40 -14.34
N ALA A 207 2.85 6.83 -15.52
CA ALA A 207 2.04 5.74 -16.04
C ALA A 207 2.21 4.42 -15.27
N PHE A 208 3.34 4.24 -14.57
CA PHE A 208 3.62 3.03 -13.79
C PHE A 208 2.60 2.83 -12.65
N HIS A 209 2.49 3.80 -11.73
CA HIS A 209 1.56 3.67 -10.60
C HIS A 209 0.10 3.87 -11.05
N LEU A 210 -0.13 4.71 -12.05
CA LEU A 210 -1.43 4.82 -12.71
C LEU A 210 -1.93 3.46 -13.21
N ARG A 211 -1.05 2.69 -13.86
CA ARG A 211 -1.38 1.34 -14.34
C ARG A 211 -1.72 0.38 -13.21
N HIS A 212 -1.03 0.49 -12.08
CA HIS A 212 -1.33 -0.32 -10.90
C HIS A 212 -2.78 -0.15 -10.43
N HIS A 213 -3.30 1.08 -10.45
CA HIS A 213 -4.71 1.38 -10.11
C HIS A 213 -5.73 0.87 -11.14
N ALA A 214 -5.33 0.74 -12.39
CA ALA A 214 -6.16 0.12 -13.43
C ALA A 214 -6.15 -1.42 -13.33
N VAL A 215 -5.01 -2.02 -12.99
CA VAL A 215 -4.81 -3.47 -12.87
C VAL A 215 -3.88 -3.76 -11.70
N ILE A 216 -4.46 -4.06 -10.55
CA ILE A 216 -3.76 -4.24 -9.26
C ILE A 216 -2.78 -5.43 -9.21
N ASP A 217 -2.78 -6.30 -10.22
CA ASP A 217 -1.89 -7.46 -10.29
C ASP A 217 -0.49 -7.13 -10.86
N CYS A 218 -0.16 -5.86 -11.07
CA CYS A 218 1.08 -5.40 -11.70
C CYS A 218 1.63 -4.14 -11.05
N ASN A 219 2.89 -3.79 -11.32
CA ASN A 219 3.51 -2.53 -10.87
C ASN A 219 3.43 -2.30 -9.35
N GLU A 220 3.90 -3.25 -8.56
CA GLU A 220 3.77 -3.22 -7.09
C GLU A 220 4.74 -2.24 -6.43
N SER A 221 5.84 -1.88 -7.08
CA SER A 221 6.80 -0.92 -6.50
C SER A 221 6.25 0.50 -6.52
N VAL A 222 6.26 1.19 -5.39
CA VAL A 222 6.00 2.63 -5.31
C VAL A 222 7.32 3.39 -5.22
N SER A 223 8.17 3.05 -4.26
CA SER A 223 9.54 3.59 -4.20
C SER A 223 10.57 2.63 -4.77
N GLY A 224 10.40 1.32 -4.62
CA GLY A 224 11.34 0.35 -5.16
C GLY A 224 12.79 0.64 -4.72
N PHE A 225 13.74 0.51 -5.65
CA PHE A 225 15.14 0.85 -5.40
C PHE A 225 15.42 2.28 -5.88
N PHE A 226 15.19 3.27 -5.02
CA PHE A 226 15.35 4.71 -5.32
C PHE A 226 14.51 5.18 -6.53
N GLY A 227 13.27 4.73 -6.62
CA GLY A 227 12.32 4.99 -7.70
C GLY A 227 12.35 3.95 -8.82
N LEU A 228 13.31 3.03 -8.82
CA LEU A 228 13.40 1.99 -9.84
C LEU A 228 12.59 0.74 -9.42
N PRO A 229 11.69 0.22 -10.27
CA PRO A 229 10.83 -0.92 -9.96
C PRO A 229 11.57 -2.26 -10.18
N VAL A 230 12.73 -2.42 -9.53
CA VAL A 230 13.65 -3.56 -9.74
C VAL A 230 12.95 -4.89 -9.49
N ALA A 231 12.19 -4.99 -8.40
CA ALA A 231 11.44 -6.20 -8.09
C ALA A 231 10.42 -6.55 -9.18
N ASP A 232 9.70 -5.56 -9.72
CA ASP A 232 8.74 -5.79 -10.81
C ASP A 232 9.41 -6.23 -12.12
N TRP A 233 10.60 -5.71 -12.44
CA TRP A 233 11.40 -6.20 -13.56
C TRP A 233 11.84 -7.66 -13.34
N VAL A 234 12.34 -7.96 -12.14
CA VAL A 234 12.78 -9.31 -11.77
C VAL A 234 11.62 -10.30 -11.82
N PHE A 235 10.40 -9.90 -11.48
CA PHE A 235 9.24 -10.78 -11.44
C PHE A 235 8.31 -10.72 -12.66
N ASN A 236 8.65 -9.89 -13.65
CA ASN A 236 7.87 -9.69 -14.87
C ASN A 236 6.44 -9.18 -14.59
N THR A 237 6.33 -8.21 -13.69
CA THR A 237 5.08 -7.50 -13.34
C THR A 237 5.12 -6.02 -13.73
N CYS A 238 6.26 -5.52 -14.23
CA CYS A 238 6.40 -4.16 -14.74
C CYS A 238 5.69 -4.00 -16.10
N VAL A 239 4.66 -3.17 -16.16
CA VAL A 239 3.88 -2.85 -17.36
C VAL A 239 3.74 -1.34 -17.46
N ILE A 240 4.37 -0.74 -18.47
CA ILE A 240 4.18 0.67 -18.79
C ILE A 240 3.07 0.77 -19.85
N PRO A 241 1.90 1.34 -19.51
CA PRO A 241 0.83 1.50 -20.48
C PRO A 241 1.20 2.61 -21.48
N LYS A 242 0.69 2.53 -22.71
CA LYS A 242 0.81 3.64 -23.67
C LYS A 242 -0.19 4.76 -23.38
N SER A 243 -1.38 4.38 -22.92
CA SER A 243 -2.45 5.30 -22.53
C SER A 243 -2.20 5.89 -21.14
N ILE A 244 -2.64 7.12 -20.95
CA ILE A 244 -2.69 7.83 -19.67
C ILE A 244 -4.07 7.72 -18.99
N TYR A 245 -4.95 6.86 -19.51
CA TYR A 245 -6.30 6.63 -18.98
C TYR A 245 -7.08 7.92 -18.72
N ALA A 246 -7.02 8.88 -19.64
CA ALA A 246 -7.74 10.15 -19.46
C ALA A 246 -9.25 9.89 -19.31
N ASP A 247 -9.89 10.56 -18.35
CA ASP A 247 -11.31 10.34 -18.05
C ASP A 247 -12.18 10.59 -19.30
N GLY A 248 -13.14 9.69 -19.54
CA GLY A 248 -14.04 9.76 -20.68
C GLY A 248 -13.46 9.34 -22.03
N THR A 249 -12.19 8.97 -22.11
CA THR A 249 -11.59 8.47 -23.36
C THR A 249 -12.03 7.05 -23.68
N ASP A 250 -12.17 6.77 -24.98
CA ASP A 250 -12.46 5.43 -25.49
C ASP A 250 -11.29 4.49 -25.17
N THR A 251 -11.60 3.28 -24.70
CA THR A 251 -10.57 2.28 -24.37
C THR A 251 -10.87 0.93 -25.01
N CYS A 252 -9.81 0.15 -25.23
CA CYS A 252 -9.90 -1.23 -25.71
C CYS A 252 -9.53 -2.22 -24.60
N ASP A 253 -10.10 -3.43 -24.66
CA ASP A 253 -9.91 -4.45 -23.63
C ASP A 253 -8.44 -4.82 -23.40
N THR A 254 -7.61 -4.71 -24.42
CA THR A 254 -6.18 -5.03 -24.33
C THR A 254 -5.44 -4.10 -23.37
N GLU A 255 -5.91 -2.86 -23.17
CA GLU A 255 -5.29 -1.93 -22.22
C GLU A 255 -5.37 -2.44 -20.79
N PHE A 256 -6.39 -3.21 -20.41
CA PHE A 256 -6.59 -3.74 -19.05
C PHE A 256 -6.06 -5.18 -18.87
N THR A 257 -5.21 -5.65 -19.77
CA THR A 257 -4.64 -6.99 -19.71
C THR A 257 -3.65 -7.15 -18.55
N ARG A 258 -3.84 -8.19 -17.74
CA ARG A 258 -2.92 -8.55 -16.65
C ARG A 258 -1.58 -9.04 -17.22
N PRO A 259 -0.43 -8.70 -16.61
CA PRO A 259 0.83 -9.32 -17.00
C PRO A 259 0.80 -10.81 -16.68
N ARG A 260 1.80 -11.53 -17.20
CA ARG A 260 2.07 -12.92 -16.83
C ARG A 260 3.34 -12.95 -15.97
N PRO A 261 3.23 -12.92 -14.63
CA PRO A 261 4.39 -12.94 -13.75
C PRO A 261 5.24 -14.20 -13.95
N ARG A 262 6.49 -14.19 -13.48
CA ARG A 262 7.34 -15.39 -13.46
C ARG A 262 6.70 -16.52 -12.63
N TRP A 263 7.11 -17.76 -12.90
CA TRP A 263 6.46 -18.95 -12.34
C TRP A 263 6.41 -18.97 -10.80
N VAL A 264 7.42 -18.41 -10.13
CA VAL A 264 7.46 -18.31 -8.66
C VAL A 264 6.30 -17.46 -8.15
N ILE A 265 6.11 -16.27 -8.71
CA ILE A 265 5.00 -15.39 -8.35
C ILE A 265 3.66 -16.02 -8.67
N ARG A 266 3.51 -16.68 -9.82
CA ARG A 266 2.25 -17.38 -10.14
C ARG A 266 1.92 -18.49 -9.15
N LYS A 267 2.92 -19.22 -8.64
CA LYS A 267 2.71 -20.25 -7.61
C LYS A 267 2.31 -19.63 -6.29
N LEU A 268 2.95 -18.53 -5.90
CA LEU A 268 2.60 -17.78 -4.69
C LEU A 268 1.18 -17.23 -4.79
N ASP A 269 0.81 -16.57 -5.90
CA ASP A 269 -0.55 -16.09 -6.17
C ASP A 269 -1.58 -17.22 -6.07
N ALA A 270 -1.33 -18.38 -6.69
CA ALA A 270 -2.24 -19.52 -6.60
C ALA A 270 -2.41 -20.02 -5.16
N TRP A 271 -1.30 -20.10 -4.42
CA TRP A 271 -1.32 -20.53 -3.02
C TRP A 271 -2.07 -19.54 -2.13
N THR A 272 -1.78 -18.24 -2.24
CA THR A 272 -2.45 -17.20 -1.43
C THR A 272 -3.94 -17.12 -1.74
N HIS A 273 -4.33 -17.25 -3.00
CA HIS A 273 -5.74 -17.34 -3.40
C HIS A 273 -6.44 -18.53 -2.72
N SER A 274 -5.81 -19.70 -2.73
CA SER A 274 -6.34 -20.90 -2.05
C SER A 274 -6.50 -20.68 -0.55
N VAL A 275 -5.51 -20.08 0.11
CA VAL A 275 -5.55 -19.79 1.56
C VAL A 275 -6.67 -18.80 1.89
N VAL A 276 -6.79 -17.71 1.12
CA VAL A 276 -7.83 -16.69 1.34
C VAL A 276 -9.23 -17.26 1.07
N GLN A 277 -9.39 -18.06 0.02
CA GLN A 277 -10.66 -18.72 -0.30
C GLN A 277 -11.08 -19.70 0.80
N GLY A 278 -10.17 -20.55 1.29
CA GLY A 278 -10.45 -21.48 2.38
C GLY A 278 -10.91 -20.76 3.66
N ARG A 279 -10.29 -19.63 4.01
CA ARG A 279 -10.73 -18.81 5.15
C ARG A 279 -12.12 -18.20 4.96
N ARG A 280 -12.45 -17.77 3.74
CA ARG A 280 -13.78 -17.22 3.42
C ARG A 280 -14.86 -18.29 3.54
N GLN A 281 -14.59 -19.49 3.01
CA GLN A 281 -15.50 -20.64 3.09
C GLN A 281 -15.72 -21.08 4.54
N ALA A 282 -14.65 -21.20 5.34
CA ALA A 282 -14.76 -21.53 6.77
C ALA A 282 -15.64 -20.51 7.51
N LYS A 283 -15.41 -19.20 7.28
CA LYS A 283 -16.23 -18.16 7.90
C LYS A 283 -17.70 -18.20 7.46
N GLN A 284 -17.97 -18.52 6.20
CA GLN A 284 -19.34 -18.68 5.70
C GLN A 284 -20.04 -19.90 6.34
N ALA A 285 -19.31 -21.00 6.54
CA ALA A 285 -19.82 -22.18 7.22
C ALA A 285 -20.15 -21.90 8.70
N ASP A 286 -19.26 -21.20 9.41
CA ASP A 286 -19.49 -20.79 10.81
C ASP A 286 -20.73 -19.89 10.93
N GLN A 287 -20.90 -18.94 9.99
CA GLN A 287 -22.07 -18.06 9.94
C GLN A 287 -23.37 -18.85 9.67
N ALA A 288 -23.33 -19.80 8.73
CA ALA A 288 -24.48 -20.65 8.44
C ALA A 288 -24.88 -21.50 9.66
N ALA A 289 -23.92 -22.15 10.32
CA ALA A 289 -24.18 -22.94 11.53
C ALA A 289 -24.79 -22.08 12.65
N SER A 290 -24.24 -20.87 12.90
CA SER A 290 -24.78 -19.96 13.92
C SER A 290 -26.20 -19.44 13.62
N SER A 291 -26.61 -19.44 12.36
CA SER A 291 -27.96 -19.01 11.96
C SER A 291 -29.02 -20.10 12.07
N THR A 292 -28.62 -21.38 12.07
CA THR A 292 -29.53 -22.53 12.23
C THR A 292 -29.90 -22.80 13.69
N ASP A 293 -29.04 -22.38 14.63
CA ASP A 293 -29.27 -22.53 16.08
C ASP A 293 -29.98 -21.33 16.73
N ALA A 294 -30.45 -20.35 15.95
CA ALA A 294 -31.32 -19.30 16.48
C ALA A 294 -32.69 -19.94 16.81
N PRO A 295 -33.07 -20.06 18.10
CA PRO A 295 -34.35 -20.65 18.45
C PRO A 295 -35.45 -19.84 17.76
N GLU A 296 -36.31 -20.55 17.04
CA GLU A 296 -37.56 -20.05 16.49
C GLU A 296 -38.29 -19.34 17.63
N SER A 297 -38.20 -18.02 17.66
CA SER A 297 -38.85 -17.22 18.69
C SER A 297 -40.33 -17.52 18.62
N ASP A 298 -40.84 -18.11 19.71
CA ASP A 298 -42.23 -18.49 19.95
C ASP A 298 -43.24 -17.62 19.17
N PRO A 299 -44.18 -18.22 18.40
CA PRO A 299 -45.30 -17.48 17.81
C PRO A 299 -46.28 -16.88 18.84
N ILE A 300 -46.00 -17.02 20.14
CA ILE A 300 -46.92 -16.69 21.24
C ILE A 300 -46.74 -15.24 21.70
N LEU A 301 -46.87 -14.24 20.82
CA LEU A 301 -47.06 -12.84 21.25
C LEU A 301 -47.75 -11.91 20.23
N LEU A 302 -48.54 -12.47 19.30
CA LEU A 302 -49.40 -11.69 18.39
C LEU A 302 -50.92 -11.83 18.64
N SER A 303 -51.34 -12.40 19.78
CA SER A 303 -52.78 -12.61 20.10
C SER A 303 -53.34 -11.76 21.25
N ARG A 304 -52.72 -10.61 21.64
CA ARG A 304 -53.21 -9.78 22.76
C ARG A 304 -53.31 -8.27 22.50
N LYS A 305 -53.70 -7.86 21.29
CA LYS A 305 -54.09 -6.46 21.00
C LYS A 305 -55.34 -6.34 20.12
N ALA A 306 -56.36 -7.17 20.34
CA ALA A 306 -57.66 -7.04 19.68
C ALA A 306 -58.81 -6.54 20.58
N ASP A 307 -58.66 -6.52 21.92
CA ASP A 307 -59.75 -6.12 22.82
C ASP A 307 -59.44 -4.82 23.57
N ALA A 308 -59.67 -3.68 22.93
CA ALA A 308 -59.83 -2.38 23.60
C ALA A 308 -60.50 -1.35 22.67
N ARG A 309 -61.73 -1.64 22.21
CA ARG A 309 -62.69 -0.63 21.72
C ARG A 309 -64.11 -1.10 22.07
N ASN A 310 -64.59 -0.65 23.23
CA ASN A 310 -65.98 -0.32 23.53
C ASN A 310 -65.96 0.75 24.62
#